data_AF-A0A918BI17-F1
#
_entry.id   AF-A0A918BI17-F1
#
_cell.length_a   1.000
_cell.length_b   1.000
_cell.length_c   1.000
_cell.angle_alpha   90.00
_cell.angle_beta   90.00
_cell.angle_gamma   90.00
#
_symmetry.space_group_name_H-M   'P 1'
#
loop_
_entity.id
_entity.type
_entity.pdbx_description
1 polymer ?
#
loop_
_entity_poly.entity_id
_entity_poly.type
_entity_poly.pdbx_seq_one_letter_code
_entity_poly.pdbx_strand_id
1 'polypeptide(L)'
;MTQPLSLIVHRSPVPRMAVGPVRETLPYVAVVYATASGEVACFGGRPLNPVRQLLSRYRTRFEVDMRPRRCAGVLSPDPLVSADGVHCFEVRVSFSVRVAGWQGAEAWVRSGVPDALPKVRGWFLSRFHGVGRDFPIEDSFALERRLEVLCAELPDVLDVGLRVYDCRVSVRPDAASLSYLQSLIGARRREELGKAEHTPNRADVVRKGELDALQDEFAVVSAARQAKALAGTLTTSEGLIRHYLVTHPHDAAVAFDMARRLEEVRAATTEHKHERALDLFRVMAEKDLVRAGDLDRMREQLTGTMDRATGGDGRTASAATPQLSGARPWDAPGTSAPHVPAPYSEEPVPGPQQPTATKAGPGETAASTRFPGTALIYLVLDESLGREYLDELQRGLQNLHATLSGEPDVSAVLRLCVLGMADTTEVRLPLARVGPGTPAPSLVTRRGLSYGRAFRTLRSLVGQDATVVRTESAQVLRPVVYFLTGGVPEEGNAWQAACQELTDRSVNPAAPRMVALGLGRAQPPAVRAVATFPEFAFVAAAHQDAAVATRTLAAFLCESVVGYGRRLAGGEATFTIVPPDGFRPAAGGGHE
;
A
#
# COMPACT_ATOMS: atom_id res chain seq x y z
N MET A 1 19.96 -32.31 13.96
CA MET A 1 20.38 -32.07 15.37
C MET A 1 21.87 -32.39 15.50
N THR A 2 22.69 -31.60 16.20
CA THR A 2 24.17 -31.67 16.03
C THR A 2 25.05 -31.59 17.29
N GLN A 3 24.56 -31.18 18.46
CA GLN A 3 25.36 -31.18 19.71
C GLN A 3 25.16 -32.51 20.46
N PRO A 4 26.22 -33.27 20.80
CA PRO A 4 26.08 -34.57 21.44
C PRO A 4 25.57 -34.45 22.88
N LEU A 5 24.60 -35.27 23.25
CA LEU A 5 24.01 -35.29 24.58
C LEU A 5 24.57 -36.45 25.41
N SER A 6 25.77 -36.27 25.96
CA SER A 6 26.27 -37.16 27.01
C SER A 6 25.45 -36.98 28.28
N LEU A 7 24.81 -38.06 28.72
CA LEU A 7 24.16 -38.14 30.03
C LEU A 7 25.10 -38.69 31.12
N ILE A 8 26.30 -39.16 30.75
CA ILE A 8 27.33 -39.60 31.71
C ILE A 8 28.22 -38.39 32.01
N VAL A 9 28.17 -37.91 33.25
CA VAL A 9 28.96 -36.78 33.77
C VAL A 9 30.37 -37.23 34.11
N HIS A 10 30.50 -38.41 34.72
CA HIS A 10 31.79 -38.91 35.20
C HIS A 10 31.82 -40.45 35.20
N ARG A 11 33.01 -41.01 34.96
CA ARG A 11 33.30 -42.45 34.98
C ARG A 11 34.59 -42.67 35.76
N SER A 12 34.55 -43.44 36.84
CA SER A 12 35.71 -43.70 37.69
C SER A 12 35.78 -45.16 38.17
N PRO A 13 36.96 -45.68 38.55
CA PRO A 13 37.03 -46.92 39.30
C PRO A 13 36.33 -46.78 40.66
N VAL A 14 35.74 -47.87 41.17
CA VAL A 14 35.15 -47.88 42.52
C VAL A 14 36.27 -47.75 43.57
N PRO A 15 36.28 -46.70 44.42
CA PRO A 15 37.34 -46.51 45.41
C PRO A 15 37.19 -47.51 46.55
N ARG A 16 38.20 -48.36 46.78
CA ARG A 16 38.15 -49.38 47.85
C ARG A 16 38.71 -48.92 49.19
N MET A 17 39.64 -47.96 49.18
CA MET A 17 40.39 -47.50 50.37
C MET A 17 40.21 -46.00 50.66
N ALA A 18 39.13 -45.38 50.16
CA ALA A 18 38.89 -43.95 50.38
C ALA A 18 38.30 -43.69 51.77
N VAL A 19 39.17 -43.31 52.71
CA VAL A 19 38.76 -42.82 54.03
C VAL A 19 38.48 -41.32 53.95
N GLY A 20 37.22 -40.96 53.79
CA GLY A 20 36.75 -39.57 53.72
C GLY A 20 35.23 -39.50 53.52
N PRO A 21 34.61 -38.33 53.71
CA PRO A 21 33.17 -38.17 53.47
C PRO A 21 32.86 -38.50 52.00
N VAL A 22 31.94 -39.44 51.79
CA VAL A 22 31.50 -39.81 50.45
C VAL A 22 30.82 -38.60 49.84
N ARG A 23 31.45 -37.97 48.83
CA ARG A 23 30.97 -36.73 48.17
C ARG A 23 29.46 -36.75 48.02
N GLU A 24 28.81 -35.75 48.61
CA GLU A 24 27.36 -35.66 48.63
C GLU A 24 26.83 -35.71 47.20
N THR A 25 25.85 -36.59 47.00
CA THR A 25 25.30 -36.83 45.67
C THR A 25 24.25 -35.77 45.42
N LEU A 26 24.59 -34.84 44.53
CA LEU A 26 23.68 -33.80 44.04
C LEU A 26 22.35 -34.47 43.63
N PRO A 27 21.18 -33.93 44.04
CA PRO A 27 19.90 -34.66 44.03
C PRO A 27 19.35 -35.02 42.64
N TYR A 28 20.07 -34.64 41.59
CA TYR A 28 19.78 -34.88 40.17
C TYR A 28 20.81 -35.79 39.48
N VAL A 29 21.76 -36.38 40.22
CA VAL A 29 22.78 -37.30 39.69
C VAL A 29 22.56 -38.71 40.24
N ALA A 30 22.33 -39.68 39.35
CA ALA A 30 22.29 -41.09 39.74
C ALA A 30 23.70 -41.70 39.76
N VAL A 31 24.08 -42.34 40.86
CA VAL A 31 25.26 -43.20 40.92
C VAL A 31 24.85 -44.61 40.49
N VAL A 32 25.51 -45.09 39.43
CA VAL A 32 25.29 -46.41 38.83
C VAL A 32 26.60 -47.19 38.88
N TYR A 33 26.55 -48.47 39.23
CA TYR A 33 27.73 -49.31 39.40
C TYR A 33 27.73 -50.46 38.37
N ALA A 34 28.89 -50.73 37.78
CA ALA A 34 29.08 -51.83 36.83
C ALA A 34 30.17 -52.80 37.27
N THR A 35 29.97 -54.08 37.00
CA THR A 35 30.95 -55.17 37.21
C THR A 35 31.90 -55.30 36.00
N ALA A 36 32.90 -56.18 36.11
CA ALA A 36 33.71 -56.57 34.94
C ALA A 36 32.95 -57.46 33.93
N SER A 37 31.84 -58.09 34.34
CA SER A 37 31.00 -58.95 33.51
C SER A 37 29.83 -58.21 32.84
N GLY A 38 29.76 -56.87 32.94
CA GLY A 38 28.71 -56.05 32.33
C GLY A 38 27.39 -56.02 33.10
N GLU A 39 27.29 -56.65 34.27
CA GLU A 39 26.15 -56.40 35.17
C GLU A 39 26.17 -54.95 35.67
N VAL A 40 25.01 -54.30 35.67
CA VAL A 40 24.81 -52.90 36.06
C VAL A 40 23.70 -52.81 37.12
N ALA A 41 23.92 -52.05 38.19
CA ALA A 41 22.96 -51.84 39.28
C ALA A 41 23.00 -50.40 39.84
N CYS A 42 21.84 -49.86 40.25
CA CYS A 42 21.68 -48.54 40.86
C CYS A 42 20.99 -48.63 42.24
N PHE A 43 21.68 -48.20 43.30
CA PHE A 43 21.20 -48.29 44.68
C PHE A 43 20.35 -47.07 45.08
N GLY A 44 19.27 -46.84 44.35
CA GLY A 44 18.37 -45.69 44.56
C GLY A 44 19.07 -44.34 44.34
N GLY A 45 19.95 -44.26 43.34
CA GLY A 45 20.78 -43.10 43.02
C GLY A 45 21.96 -42.85 43.97
N ARG A 46 21.92 -43.39 45.19
CA ARG A 46 22.91 -43.11 46.24
C ARG A 46 24.19 -43.96 46.08
N PRO A 47 25.36 -43.43 46.50
CA PRO A 47 26.58 -44.22 46.56
C PRO A 47 26.46 -45.33 47.62
N LEU A 48 27.10 -46.46 47.37
CA LEU A 48 27.22 -47.57 48.32
C LEU A 48 27.88 -47.12 49.63
N ASN A 49 27.46 -47.68 50.76
CA ASN A 49 28.16 -47.52 52.05
C ASN A 49 29.62 -48.02 51.92
N PRO A 50 30.63 -47.35 52.52
CA PRO A 50 32.04 -47.74 52.43
C PRO A 50 32.34 -49.23 52.68
N VAL A 51 31.70 -49.85 53.67
CA VAL A 51 31.87 -51.29 53.98
C VAL A 51 31.38 -52.16 52.82
N ARG A 52 30.28 -51.77 52.17
CA ARG A 52 29.77 -52.43 50.97
C ARG A 52 30.59 -52.10 49.71
N GLN A 53 31.25 -50.94 49.62
CA GLN A 53 32.15 -50.63 48.50
C GLN A 53 33.37 -51.56 48.50
N LEU A 54 34.04 -51.70 49.65
CA LEU A 54 35.22 -52.54 49.83
C LEU A 54 34.98 -54.00 49.41
N LEU A 55 33.84 -54.57 49.82
CA LEU A 55 33.44 -55.95 49.54
C LEU A 55 32.68 -56.15 48.21
N SER A 56 32.54 -55.11 47.37
CA SER A 56 31.68 -55.19 46.18
C SER A 56 32.30 -55.93 44.98
N ARG A 57 31.45 -56.60 44.20
CA ARG A 57 31.80 -57.13 42.87
C ARG A 57 31.92 -56.06 41.77
N TYR A 58 31.46 -54.84 42.05
CA TYR A 58 31.53 -53.70 41.12
C TYR A 58 32.96 -53.18 40.95
N ARG A 59 33.22 -52.58 39.78
CA ARG A 59 34.55 -52.18 39.31
C ARG A 59 34.56 -50.75 38.77
N THR A 60 33.49 -50.31 38.13
CA THR A 60 33.32 -48.93 37.64
C THR A 60 32.10 -48.27 38.29
N ARG A 61 32.26 -46.99 38.65
CA ARG A 61 31.20 -46.05 39.04
C ARG A 61 30.92 -45.13 37.85
N PHE A 62 29.65 -44.95 37.54
CA PHE A 62 29.14 -43.96 36.59
C PHE A 62 28.27 -42.96 37.34
N GLU A 63 28.36 -41.70 36.95
CA GLU A 63 27.51 -40.62 37.43
C GLU A 63 26.67 -40.13 36.26
N VAL A 64 25.35 -40.34 36.33
CA VAL A 64 24.41 -40.07 35.25
C VAL A 64 23.57 -38.84 35.61
N ASP A 65 23.55 -37.84 34.74
CA ASP A 65 22.69 -36.67 34.88
C ASP A 65 21.24 -37.04 34.58
N MET A 66 20.36 -36.86 35.57
CA MET A 66 18.92 -37.09 35.42
C MET A 66 18.14 -35.81 35.09
N ARG A 67 18.82 -34.65 35.01
CA ARG A 67 18.18 -33.38 34.67
C ARG A 67 17.45 -33.47 33.33
N PRO A 68 16.29 -32.81 33.19
CA PRO A 68 15.64 -32.68 31.89
C PRO A 68 16.52 -31.82 30.96
N ARG A 69 16.73 -32.33 29.75
CA ARG A 69 17.51 -31.67 28.70
C ARG A 69 16.57 -31.37 27.53
N ARG A 70 16.41 -30.09 27.19
CA ARG A 70 15.64 -29.66 26.03
C ARG A 70 16.53 -29.74 24.79
N CYS A 71 16.04 -30.39 23.75
CA CYS A 71 16.76 -30.63 22.51
C CYS A 71 15.88 -30.21 21.32
N ALA A 72 16.49 -29.66 20.29
CA ALA A 72 15.78 -29.26 19.08
C ALA A 72 16.65 -29.42 17.82
N GLY A 73 15.99 -29.55 16.68
CA GLY A 73 16.62 -29.41 15.37
C GLY A 73 15.96 -30.26 14.28
N VAL A 74 16.55 -30.19 13.10
CA VAL A 74 16.08 -30.90 11.91
C VAL A 74 16.39 -32.40 12.01
N LEU A 75 15.44 -33.21 11.55
CA LEU A 75 15.61 -34.63 11.21
C LEU A 75 16.36 -34.74 9.87
N SER A 76 17.58 -35.28 9.94
CA SER A 76 18.47 -35.46 8.79
C SER A 76 19.35 -36.68 9.09
N PRO A 77 19.79 -37.47 8.08
CA PRO A 77 19.84 -37.13 6.65
C PRO A 77 18.64 -37.58 5.81
N ASP A 78 17.63 -38.21 6.41
CA ASP A 78 16.50 -38.84 5.70
C ASP A 78 15.24 -37.91 5.76
N PRO A 79 14.90 -37.18 4.67
CA PRO A 79 13.75 -36.28 4.63
C PRO A 79 12.45 -37.06 4.37
N LEU A 80 11.30 -36.51 4.79
CA LEU A 80 10.02 -37.10 4.41
C LEU A 80 9.68 -36.71 2.96
N VAL A 81 9.66 -37.69 2.07
CA VAL A 81 9.20 -37.52 0.68
C VAL A 81 7.67 -37.37 0.65
N SER A 82 7.17 -36.48 -0.20
CA SER A 82 5.73 -36.20 -0.38
C SER A 82 5.00 -37.30 -1.17
N ALA A 83 3.66 -37.19 -1.26
CA ALA A 83 2.81 -38.06 -2.07
C ALA A 83 3.21 -38.15 -3.56
N ASP A 84 3.86 -37.11 -4.11
CA ASP A 84 4.33 -37.10 -5.51
C ASP A 84 5.64 -37.88 -5.73
N GLY A 85 6.33 -38.31 -4.67
CA GLY A 85 7.59 -39.04 -4.76
C GLY A 85 8.81 -38.20 -5.17
N VAL A 86 8.66 -36.89 -5.40
CA VAL A 86 9.70 -35.98 -5.91
C VAL A 86 10.06 -34.92 -4.88
N HIS A 87 9.06 -34.29 -4.28
CA HIS A 87 9.26 -33.21 -3.31
C HIS A 87 9.47 -33.73 -1.89
N CYS A 88 10.09 -32.90 -1.04
CA CYS A 88 10.54 -33.28 0.30
C CYS A 88 10.13 -32.24 1.36
N PHE A 89 9.89 -32.73 2.58
CA PHE A 89 9.62 -31.90 3.75
C PHE A 89 10.84 -31.87 4.71
N GLU A 90 11.26 -30.67 5.09
CA GLU A 90 12.10 -30.46 6.28
C GLU A 90 11.22 -30.64 7.54
N VAL A 91 11.51 -31.68 8.33
CA VAL A 91 10.87 -31.89 9.64
C VAL A 91 11.80 -31.44 10.75
N ARG A 92 11.34 -30.49 11.56
CA ARG A 92 12.06 -29.94 12.71
C ARG A 92 11.33 -30.33 14.00
N VAL A 93 12.02 -31.03 14.90
CA VAL A 93 11.43 -31.47 16.17
C VAL A 93 12.08 -30.74 17.33
N SER A 94 11.28 -30.35 18.31
CA SER A 94 11.71 -29.86 19.61
C SER A 94 11.13 -30.77 20.69
N PHE A 95 11.94 -31.24 21.64
CA PHE A 95 11.49 -32.12 22.71
C PHE A 95 12.31 -31.93 23.99
N SER A 96 11.79 -32.45 25.10
CA SER A 96 12.53 -32.63 26.35
C SER A 96 12.83 -34.11 26.57
N VAL A 97 14.06 -34.44 26.97
CA VAL A 97 14.48 -35.81 27.32
C VAL A 97 15.07 -35.87 28.72
N ARG A 98 14.78 -36.96 29.44
CA ARG A 98 15.37 -37.28 30.76
C ARG A 98 15.54 -38.78 30.93
N VAL A 99 16.34 -39.19 31.90
CA VAL A 99 16.48 -40.60 32.29
C VAL A 99 15.22 -41.07 33.03
N ALA A 100 14.71 -42.26 32.69
CA ALA A 100 13.49 -42.85 33.24
C ALA A 100 13.72 -43.48 34.63
N GLY A 101 13.98 -42.64 35.63
CA GLY A 101 14.23 -43.09 37.01
C GLY A 101 15.51 -43.92 37.15
N TRP A 102 15.62 -44.66 38.26
CA TRP A 102 16.82 -45.45 38.57
C TRP A 102 17.04 -46.63 37.61
N GLN A 103 15.95 -47.31 37.20
CA GLN A 103 15.99 -48.39 36.21
C GLN A 103 16.41 -47.87 34.83
N GLY A 104 15.95 -46.67 34.43
CA GLY A 104 16.42 -46.01 33.22
C GLY A 104 17.91 -45.67 33.26
N ALA A 105 18.45 -45.28 34.42
CA ALA A 105 19.88 -45.01 34.59
C ALA A 105 20.74 -46.28 34.46
N GLU A 106 20.25 -47.42 34.96
CA GLU A 106 20.88 -48.71 34.70
C GLU A 106 20.82 -49.11 33.22
N ALA A 107 19.66 -49.00 32.57
CA ALA A 107 19.49 -49.34 31.16
C ALA A 107 20.39 -48.47 30.26
N TRP A 108 20.50 -47.18 30.57
CA TRP A 108 21.42 -46.26 29.88
C TRP A 108 22.88 -46.73 29.98
N VAL A 109 23.38 -46.98 31.19
CA VAL A 109 24.77 -47.43 31.40
C VAL A 109 25.00 -48.83 30.80
N ARG A 110 24.01 -49.73 30.89
CA ARG A 110 24.03 -51.09 30.31
C ARG A 110 24.04 -51.07 28.77
N SER A 111 23.49 -50.03 28.15
CA SER A 111 23.51 -49.86 26.69
C SER A 111 24.89 -49.51 26.13
N GLY A 112 25.80 -48.97 26.96
CA GLY A 112 27.14 -48.52 26.55
C GLY A 112 27.16 -47.31 25.60
N VAL A 113 26.01 -46.69 25.32
CA VAL A 113 25.89 -45.60 24.33
C VAL A 113 26.44 -44.28 24.91
N PRO A 114 27.30 -43.54 24.18
CA PRO A 114 27.88 -42.28 24.68
C PRO A 114 26.98 -41.05 24.48
N ASP A 115 26.03 -41.08 23.54
CA ASP A 115 25.16 -39.94 23.17
C ASP A 115 23.71 -40.41 23.01
N ALA A 116 22.77 -39.72 23.68
CA ALA A 116 21.34 -40.01 23.60
C ALA A 116 20.69 -39.60 22.27
N LEU A 117 21.19 -38.58 21.57
CA LEU A 117 20.51 -38.03 20.39
C LEU A 117 20.41 -39.00 19.21
N PRO A 118 21.42 -39.82 18.85
CA PRO A 118 21.29 -40.81 17.77
C PRO A 118 20.18 -41.83 18.02
N LYS A 119 19.96 -42.23 19.28
CA LYS A 119 18.89 -43.18 19.66
C LYS A 119 17.51 -42.53 19.57
N VAL A 120 17.35 -41.32 20.11
CA VAL A 120 16.08 -40.58 20.03
C VAL A 120 15.75 -40.20 18.57
N ARG A 121 16.74 -39.77 17.77
CA ARG A 121 16.56 -39.51 16.33
C ARG A 121 16.14 -40.77 15.57
N GLY A 122 16.77 -41.92 15.86
CA GLY A 122 16.41 -43.19 15.22
C GLY A 122 14.96 -43.59 15.50
N TRP A 123 14.48 -43.35 16.72
CA TRP A 123 13.08 -43.55 17.09
C TRP A 123 12.14 -42.63 16.28
N PHE A 124 12.42 -41.31 16.21
CA PHE A 124 11.64 -40.37 15.41
C PHE A 124 11.60 -40.75 13.92
N LEU A 125 12.73 -41.14 13.34
CA LEU A 125 12.79 -41.62 11.95
C LEU A 125 11.90 -42.85 11.74
N SER A 126 12.00 -43.88 12.60
CA SER A 126 11.17 -45.08 12.48
C SER A 126 9.66 -44.82 12.67
N ARG A 127 9.29 -43.77 13.42
CA ARG A 127 7.90 -43.38 13.70
C ARG A 127 7.29 -42.50 12.61
N PHE A 128 8.09 -41.71 11.91
CA PHE A 128 7.65 -40.79 10.85
C PHE A 128 7.86 -41.36 9.43
N HIS A 129 8.67 -42.41 9.27
CA HIS A 129 8.96 -43.04 7.99
C HIS A 129 7.69 -43.37 7.20
N GLY A 130 7.64 -42.92 5.95
CA GLY A 130 6.52 -43.14 5.02
C GLY A 130 5.35 -42.16 5.16
N VAL A 131 5.15 -41.52 6.32
CA VAL A 131 3.97 -40.66 6.61
C VAL A 131 3.86 -39.47 5.65
N GLY A 132 4.98 -38.96 5.13
CA GLY A 132 4.97 -37.89 4.12
C GLY A 132 4.26 -38.26 2.80
N ARG A 133 4.16 -39.56 2.47
CA ARG A 133 3.53 -40.03 1.23
C ARG A 133 2.00 -39.92 1.24
N ASP A 134 1.40 -39.69 2.39
CA ASP A 134 -0.05 -39.48 2.53
C ASP A 134 -0.45 -38.02 2.20
N PHE A 135 0.52 -37.11 2.02
CA PHE A 135 0.29 -35.66 1.89
C PHE A 135 0.98 -35.04 0.65
N PRO A 136 0.28 -34.18 -0.11
CA PRO A 136 0.90 -33.39 -1.17
C PRO A 136 1.80 -32.30 -0.57
N ILE A 137 2.81 -31.85 -1.32
CA ILE A 137 3.82 -30.89 -0.83
C ILE A 137 3.22 -29.54 -0.40
N GLU A 138 2.07 -29.17 -0.95
CA GLU A 138 1.28 -28.00 -0.55
C GLU A 138 0.77 -28.10 0.91
N ASP A 139 0.31 -29.27 1.36
CA ASP A 139 -0.36 -29.44 2.66
C ASP A 139 0.60 -29.90 3.78
N SER A 140 1.70 -29.17 3.90
CA SER A 140 2.63 -29.28 5.01
C SER A 140 1.96 -29.15 6.40
N PHE A 141 0.81 -28.48 6.51
CA PHE A 141 0.09 -28.27 7.78
C PHE A 141 -0.78 -29.46 8.20
N ALA A 142 -1.36 -30.23 7.27
CA ALA A 142 -1.98 -31.51 7.61
C ALA A 142 -0.91 -32.55 8.00
N LEU A 143 0.24 -32.56 7.33
CA LEU A 143 1.37 -33.40 7.74
C LEU A 143 1.90 -33.00 9.13
N GLU A 144 2.07 -31.70 9.43
CA GLU A 144 2.49 -31.21 10.77
C GLU A 144 1.57 -31.77 11.87
N ARG A 145 0.26 -31.58 11.74
CA ARG A 145 -0.74 -32.13 12.68
C ARG A 145 -0.72 -33.66 12.76
N ARG A 146 -0.47 -34.37 11.66
CA ARG A 146 -0.35 -35.84 11.67
C ARG A 146 0.87 -36.31 12.46
N LEU A 147 2.01 -35.62 12.32
CA LEU A 147 3.21 -35.91 13.11
C LEU A 147 3.04 -35.53 14.59
N GLU A 148 2.34 -34.43 14.90
CA GLU A 148 1.98 -34.09 16.29
C GLU A 148 1.15 -35.18 16.97
N VAL A 149 0.15 -35.76 16.28
CA VAL A 149 -0.63 -36.90 16.82
C VAL A 149 0.26 -38.12 17.07
N LEU A 150 1.17 -38.46 16.15
CA LEU A 150 2.14 -39.55 16.35
C LEU A 150 3.14 -39.29 17.50
N CYS A 151 3.33 -38.02 17.88
CA CYS A 151 4.07 -37.60 19.07
C CYS A 151 3.22 -37.52 20.36
N ALA A 152 1.90 -37.40 20.26
CA ALA A 152 1.01 -37.55 21.41
C ALA A 152 0.93 -39.02 21.86
N GLU A 153 0.97 -39.95 20.91
CA GLU A 153 1.10 -41.41 21.10
C GLU A 153 2.54 -41.84 21.52
N LEU A 154 3.24 -41.06 22.36
CA LEU A 154 4.60 -41.36 22.83
C LEU A 154 4.60 -42.51 23.85
N PRO A 155 5.40 -43.58 23.68
CA PRO A 155 5.63 -44.56 24.74
C PRO A 155 6.38 -43.95 25.91
N ASP A 156 6.01 -44.34 27.13
CA ASP A 156 6.47 -43.68 28.36
C ASP A 156 7.98 -43.81 28.64
N VAL A 157 8.63 -44.84 28.09
CA VAL A 157 10.07 -45.09 28.19
C VAL A 157 10.56 -45.75 26.89
N LEU A 158 11.67 -45.27 26.34
CA LEU A 158 12.42 -45.88 25.25
C LEU A 158 13.35 -46.98 25.79
N ASP A 159 13.63 -48.02 25.00
CA ASP A 159 14.44 -49.21 25.36
C ASP A 159 15.79 -48.92 26.06
N VAL A 160 16.38 -47.77 25.77
CA VAL A 160 17.64 -47.27 26.37
C VAL A 160 17.46 -46.58 27.73
N GLY A 161 16.28 -46.65 28.35
CA GLY A 161 15.99 -46.06 29.66
C GLY A 161 15.72 -44.55 29.65
N LEU A 162 15.29 -43.99 28.52
CA LEU A 162 15.05 -42.56 28.34
C LEU A 162 13.55 -42.26 28.18
N ARG A 163 13.06 -41.16 28.77
CA ARG A 163 11.70 -40.64 28.59
C ARG A 163 11.74 -39.33 27.82
N VAL A 164 11.07 -39.29 26.68
CA VAL A 164 10.88 -38.11 25.83
C VAL A 164 9.48 -37.54 26.07
N TYR A 165 9.35 -36.21 26.13
CA TYR A 165 8.10 -35.50 26.41
C TYR A 165 8.19 -34.02 25.97
N ASP A 166 7.08 -33.26 26.05
CA ASP A 166 6.96 -31.90 25.46
C ASP A 166 7.47 -31.87 24.01
N CYS A 167 7.04 -32.85 23.23
CA CYS A 167 7.42 -32.99 21.83
C CYS A 167 6.53 -32.09 20.97
N ARG A 168 7.15 -31.23 20.17
CA ARG A 168 6.51 -30.40 19.15
C ARG A 168 7.23 -30.60 17.83
N VAL A 169 6.46 -30.74 16.77
CA VAL A 169 6.96 -30.90 15.41
C VAL A 169 6.65 -29.62 14.65
N SER A 170 7.52 -29.22 13.74
CA SER A 170 7.15 -28.32 12.65
C SER A 170 7.64 -28.85 11.31
N VAL A 171 6.82 -28.70 10.28
CA VAL A 171 7.01 -29.25 8.95
C VAL A 171 6.99 -28.10 7.94
N ARG A 172 7.97 -28.10 7.03
CA ARG A 172 8.06 -27.12 5.94
C ARG A 172 8.47 -27.85 4.66
N PRO A 173 8.06 -27.43 3.46
CA PRO A 173 8.71 -27.85 2.23
C PRO A 173 10.21 -27.55 2.29
N ASP A 174 11.05 -28.40 1.71
CA ASP A 174 12.48 -28.13 1.58
C ASP A 174 12.76 -26.93 0.66
N ALA A 175 14.00 -26.45 0.59
CA ALA A 175 14.36 -25.27 -0.19
C ALA A 175 14.04 -25.40 -1.70
N ALA A 176 14.18 -26.59 -2.29
CA ALA A 176 13.81 -26.84 -3.69
C ALA A 176 12.28 -26.83 -3.88
N SER A 177 11.56 -27.60 -3.07
CA SER A 177 10.09 -27.67 -3.09
C SER A 177 9.43 -26.30 -2.84
N LEU A 178 9.97 -25.51 -1.91
CA LEU A 178 9.50 -24.15 -1.62
C LEU A 178 9.69 -23.20 -2.81
N SER A 179 10.81 -23.34 -3.53
CA SER A 179 11.09 -22.54 -4.75
C SER A 179 10.16 -22.92 -5.91
N TYR A 180 9.83 -24.21 -6.05
CA TYR A 180 8.82 -24.68 -6.99
C TYR A 180 7.43 -24.11 -6.66
N LEU A 181 6.97 -24.23 -5.41
CA LEU A 181 5.67 -23.70 -4.97
C LEU A 181 5.55 -22.18 -5.15
N GLN A 182 6.61 -21.42 -4.85
CA GLN A 182 6.65 -19.98 -5.12
C GLN A 182 6.52 -19.68 -6.62
N SER A 183 7.17 -20.46 -7.48
CA SER A 183 7.11 -20.32 -8.94
C SER A 183 5.70 -20.63 -9.48
N LEU A 184 5.04 -21.66 -8.96
CA LEU A 184 3.67 -22.04 -9.31
C LEU A 184 2.66 -20.96 -8.91
N ILE A 185 2.77 -20.42 -7.69
CA ILE A 185 1.96 -19.29 -7.21
C ILE A 185 2.21 -18.04 -8.08
N GLY A 186 3.46 -17.77 -8.45
CA GLY A 186 3.84 -16.66 -9.34
C GLY A 186 3.38 -16.81 -10.79
N ALA A 187 3.22 -18.03 -11.29
CA ALA A 187 2.58 -18.31 -12.58
C ALA A 187 1.07 -18.04 -12.52
N ARG A 188 0.39 -18.66 -11.53
CA ARG A 188 -1.06 -18.51 -11.32
C ARG A 188 -1.49 -17.04 -11.14
N ARG A 189 -0.76 -16.27 -10.32
CA ARG A 189 -1.06 -14.83 -10.12
C ARG A 189 -0.97 -14.02 -11.42
N ARG A 190 -0.03 -14.33 -12.32
CA ARG A 190 0.08 -13.66 -13.63
C ARG A 190 -1.08 -14.01 -14.55
N GLU A 191 -1.57 -15.24 -14.50
CA GLU A 191 -2.77 -15.65 -15.25
C GLU A 191 -4.03 -14.98 -14.72
N GLU A 192 -4.19 -14.91 -13.40
CA GLU A 192 -5.32 -14.24 -12.73
C GLU A 192 -5.31 -12.72 -12.98
N LEU A 193 -4.14 -12.06 -12.95
CA LEU A 193 -3.97 -10.66 -13.33
C LEU A 193 -4.30 -10.41 -14.81
N GLY A 194 -3.71 -11.18 -15.74
CA GLY A 194 -3.96 -11.01 -17.17
C GLY A 194 -5.44 -11.22 -17.55
N LYS A 195 -6.16 -12.10 -16.84
CA LYS A 195 -7.61 -12.25 -16.97
C LYS A 195 -8.40 -11.04 -16.46
N ALA A 196 -7.99 -10.45 -15.35
CA ALA A 196 -8.60 -9.23 -14.81
C ALA A 196 -8.35 -8.02 -15.71
N GLU A 197 -7.13 -7.86 -16.25
CA GLU A 197 -6.71 -6.77 -17.13
C GLU A 197 -7.34 -6.84 -18.54
N HIS A 198 -7.69 -8.03 -19.03
CA HIS A 198 -8.31 -8.21 -20.36
C HIS A 198 -9.60 -7.43 -20.55
N THR A 199 -10.42 -7.29 -19.50
CA THR A 199 -11.71 -6.58 -19.57
C THR A 199 -11.56 -5.07 -19.72
N PRO A 200 -10.84 -4.34 -18.83
CA PRO A 200 -10.59 -2.91 -19.01
C PRO A 200 -9.78 -2.62 -20.28
N ASN A 201 -8.75 -3.41 -20.61
CA ASN A 201 -7.98 -3.21 -21.85
C ASN A 201 -8.86 -3.28 -23.11
N ARG A 202 -9.87 -4.17 -23.13
CA ARG A 202 -10.86 -4.20 -24.22
C ARG A 202 -11.82 -3.01 -24.19
N ALA A 203 -12.27 -2.58 -23.01
CA ALA A 203 -13.12 -1.39 -22.87
C ALA A 203 -12.37 -0.11 -23.30
N ASP A 204 -11.07 -0.02 -23.07
CA ASP A 204 -10.24 1.12 -23.48
C ASP A 204 -10.06 1.19 -25.00
N VAL A 205 -9.80 0.04 -25.65
CA VAL A 205 -9.74 -0.03 -27.12
C VAL A 205 -11.08 0.32 -27.77
N VAL A 206 -12.21 -0.15 -27.21
CA VAL A 206 -13.56 0.20 -27.70
C VAL A 206 -13.84 1.69 -27.52
N ARG A 207 -13.67 2.22 -26.30
CA ARG A 207 -13.89 3.66 -26.01
C ARG A 207 -13.01 4.57 -26.86
N LYS A 208 -11.77 4.15 -27.17
CA LYS A 208 -10.92 4.89 -28.09
C LYS A 208 -11.52 4.91 -29.50
N GLY A 209 -11.93 3.76 -30.04
CA GLY A 209 -12.57 3.70 -31.35
C GLY A 209 -13.86 4.52 -31.45
N GLU A 210 -14.66 4.59 -30.38
CA GLU A 210 -15.83 5.45 -30.26
C GLU A 210 -15.46 6.94 -30.30
N LEU A 211 -14.40 7.35 -29.58
CA LEU A 211 -13.91 8.73 -29.56
C LEU A 211 -13.27 9.16 -30.88
N ASP A 212 -12.52 8.27 -31.53
CA ASP A 212 -11.90 8.53 -32.83
C ASP A 212 -12.99 8.70 -33.91
N ALA A 213 -14.01 7.82 -33.94
CA ALA A 213 -15.15 7.94 -34.86
C ALA A 213 -16.01 9.20 -34.64
N LEU A 214 -16.18 9.63 -33.39
CA LEU A 214 -16.89 10.87 -33.07
C LEU A 214 -16.12 12.12 -33.56
N GLN A 215 -14.79 12.10 -33.51
CA GLN A 215 -13.95 13.18 -34.07
C GLN A 215 -14.07 13.25 -35.59
N ASP A 216 -14.09 12.12 -36.28
CA ASP A 216 -14.32 12.05 -37.73
C ASP A 216 -15.71 12.59 -38.12
N GLU A 217 -16.77 12.28 -37.36
CA GLU A 217 -18.10 12.85 -37.59
C GLU A 217 -18.10 14.38 -37.45
N PHE A 218 -17.51 14.92 -36.37
CA PHE A 218 -17.36 16.37 -36.20
C PHE A 218 -16.55 17.02 -37.33
N ALA A 219 -15.48 16.37 -37.79
CA ALA A 219 -14.67 16.85 -38.91
C ALA A 219 -15.51 16.94 -40.20
N VAL A 220 -16.21 15.87 -40.59
CA VAL A 220 -17.09 15.82 -41.77
C VAL A 220 -18.20 16.86 -41.68
N VAL A 221 -18.87 16.98 -40.53
CA VAL A 221 -19.94 17.97 -40.32
C VAL A 221 -19.39 19.40 -40.39
N SER A 222 -18.19 19.67 -39.88
CA SER A 222 -17.56 20.98 -39.96
C SER A 222 -17.19 21.37 -41.40
N ALA A 223 -16.60 20.44 -42.17
CA ALA A 223 -16.26 20.63 -43.57
C ALA A 223 -17.51 20.86 -44.44
N ALA A 224 -18.58 20.09 -44.21
CA ALA A 224 -19.85 20.26 -44.91
C ALA A 224 -20.51 21.62 -44.61
N ARG A 225 -20.42 22.11 -43.36
CA ARG A 225 -20.88 23.46 -42.99
C ARG A 225 -20.05 24.55 -43.66
N GLN A 226 -18.72 24.42 -43.69
CA GLN A 226 -17.83 25.36 -44.39
C GLN A 226 -18.14 25.40 -45.90
N ALA A 227 -18.21 24.25 -46.57
CA ALA A 227 -18.55 24.17 -47.99
C ALA A 227 -19.92 24.82 -48.30
N LYS A 228 -20.94 24.58 -47.46
CA LYS A 228 -22.26 25.19 -47.62
C LYS A 228 -22.26 26.71 -47.39
N ALA A 229 -21.46 27.21 -46.46
CA ALA A 229 -21.31 28.65 -46.21
C ALA A 229 -20.59 29.38 -47.36
N LEU A 230 -19.75 28.67 -48.13
CA LEU A 230 -18.97 29.21 -49.25
C LEU A 230 -19.68 29.11 -50.61
N ALA A 231 -20.74 28.29 -50.72
CA ALA A 231 -21.43 28.01 -51.99
C ALA A 231 -22.04 29.24 -52.70
N GLY A 232 -22.29 30.34 -51.98
CA GLY A 232 -22.76 31.60 -52.54
C GLY A 232 -21.66 32.64 -52.85
N THR A 233 -20.43 32.41 -52.40
CA THR A 233 -19.37 33.44 -52.35
C THR A 233 -18.38 33.33 -53.51
N LEU A 234 -18.27 32.17 -54.14
CA LEU A 234 -17.24 31.86 -55.14
C LEU A 234 -17.56 32.36 -56.57
N THR A 235 -18.70 33.02 -56.78
CA THR A 235 -19.17 33.51 -58.09
C THR A 235 -18.61 34.89 -58.49
N THR A 236 -17.91 35.58 -57.60
CA THR A 236 -17.28 36.88 -57.90
C THR A 236 -15.81 36.90 -57.48
N SER A 237 -14.97 37.64 -58.21
CA SER A 237 -13.53 37.77 -57.91
C SER A 237 -13.26 38.31 -56.50
N GLU A 238 -14.10 39.21 -56.02
CA GLU A 238 -14.01 39.78 -54.67
C GLU A 238 -14.39 38.75 -53.59
N GLY A 239 -15.37 37.88 -53.87
CA GLY A 239 -15.73 36.77 -52.99
C GLY A 239 -14.69 35.65 -52.92
N LEU A 240 -13.96 35.41 -54.03
CA LEU A 240 -12.79 34.53 -54.05
C LEU A 240 -11.64 35.04 -53.16
N ILE A 241 -11.36 36.35 -53.19
CA ILE A 241 -10.35 36.98 -52.32
C ILE A 241 -10.76 36.86 -50.84
N ARG A 242 -12.04 37.09 -50.52
CA ARG A 242 -12.57 36.88 -49.15
C ARG A 242 -12.51 35.41 -48.71
N HIS A 243 -12.72 34.45 -49.63
CA HIS A 243 -12.55 33.02 -49.34
C HIS A 243 -11.08 32.65 -49.04
N TYR A 244 -10.12 33.24 -49.76
CA TYR A 244 -8.70 33.04 -49.49
C TYR A 244 -8.31 33.55 -48.09
N LEU A 245 -8.77 34.75 -47.69
CA LEU A 245 -8.62 35.28 -46.33
C LEU A 245 -9.18 34.37 -45.23
N VAL A 246 -10.35 33.77 -45.46
CA VAL A 246 -11.01 32.89 -44.48
C VAL A 246 -10.31 31.52 -44.36
N THR A 247 -9.69 31.04 -45.44
CA THR A 247 -8.94 29.77 -45.43
C THR A 247 -7.48 29.92 -44.98
N HIS A 248 -6.88 31.10 -45.21
CA HIS A 248 -5.48 31.40 -44.89
C HIS A 248 -5.41 32.69 -44.04
N PRO A 249 -5.95 32.70 -42.81
CA PRO A 249 -6.04 33.92 -41.98
C PRO A 249 -4.68 34.50 -41.56
N HIS A 250 -3.59 33.73 -41.71
CA HIS A 250 -2.22 34.19 -41.48
C HIS A 250 -1.56 34.79 -42.73
N ASP A 251 -2.16 34.65 -43.92
CA ASP A 251 -1.68 35.23 -45.19
C ASP A 251 -2.63 36.31 -45.73
N ALA A 252 -3.00 37.24 -44.85
CA ALA A 252 -3.82 38.40 -45.23
C ALA A 252 -3.10 39.33 -46.22
N ALA A 253 -1.76 39.34 -46.22
CA ALA A 253 -0.95 40.20 -47.08
C ALA A 253 -1.17 39.89 -48.57
N VAL A 254 -1.09 38.61 -48.97
CA VAL A 254 -1.37 38.18 -50.35
C VAL A 254 -2.79 38.55 -50.78
N ALA A 255 -3.77 38.46 -49.89
CA ALA A 255 -5.15 38.82 -50.20
C ALA A 255 -5.36 40.33 -50.41
N PHE A 256 -4.72 41.19 -49.60
CA PHE A 256 -4.75 42.65 -49.83
C PHE A 256 -4.08 43.03 -51.15
N ASP A 257 -3.00 42.34 -51.53
CA ASP A 257 -2.34 42.56 -52.81
C ASP A 257 -3.22 42.09 -54.01
N MET A 258 -3.99 41.01 -53.85
CA MET A 258 -5.01 40.60 -54.83
C MET A 258 -6.16 41.61 -54.93
N ALA A 259 -6.60 42.20 -53.81
CA ALA A 259 -7.64 43.23 -53.80
C ALA A 259 -7.18 44.51 -54.50
N ARG A 260 -5.97 45.01 -54.18
CA ARG A 260 -5.36 46.18 -54.83
C ARG A 260 -5.25 45.99 -56.35
N ARG A 261 -4.78 44.84 -56.82
CA ARG A 261 -4.71 44.53 -58.26
C ARG A 261 -6.09 44.49 -58.93
N LEU A 262 -7.13 44.03 -58.22
CA LEU A 262 -8.50 44.05 -58.73
C LEU A 262 -9.04 45.48 -58.86
N GLU A 263 -8.68 46.38 -57.94
CA GLU A 263 -9.02 47.81 -57.99
C GLU A 263 -8.26 48.52 -59.13
N GLU A 264 -6.97 48.26 -59.30
CA GLU A 264 -6.15 48.78 -60.41
C GLU A 264 -6.72 48.37 -61.78
N VAL A 265 -7.13 47.10 -61.94
CA VAL A 265 -7.81 46.62 -63.16
C VAL A 265 -9.18 47.24 -63.34
N ARG A 266 -9.96 47.43 -62.26
CA ARG A 266 -11.26 48.15 -62.31
C ARG A 266 -11.06 49.60 -62.79
N ALA A 267 -10.10 50.32 -62.22
CA ALA A 267 -9.77 51.70 -62.53
C ALA A 267 -9.34 51.88 -63.99
N ALA A 268 -8.37 51.08 -64.47
CA ALA A 268 -7.96 51.09 -65.87
C ALA A 268 -9.11 50.75 -66.83
N THR A 269 -10.02 49.85 -66.44
CA THR A 269 -11.21 49.52 -67.23
C THR A 269 -12.25 50.66 -67.27
N THR A 270 -12.35 51.48 -66.22
CA THR A 270 -13.17 52.70 -66.24
C THR A 270 -12.53 53.83 -67.04
N GLU A 271 -11.21 53.98 -66.99
CA GLU A 271 -10.45 54.95 -67.77
C GLU A 271 -10.57 54.70 -69.28
N HIS A 272 -10.32 53.47 -69.73
CA HIS A 272 -10.53 53.05 -71.14
C HIS A 272 -11.98 53.23 -71.62
N LYS A 273 -12.98 53.21 -70.72
CA LYS A 273 -14.38 53.54 -71.06
C LYS A 273 -14.59 55.04 -71.19
N HIS A 274 -13.91 55.84 -70.37
CA HIS A 274 -13.93 57.30 -70.44
C HIS A 274 -13.25 57.80 -71.71
N GLU A 275 -12.07 57.29 -72.05
CA GLU A 275 -11.38 57.57 -73.32
C GLU A 275 -12.27 57.25 -74.53
N ARG A 276 -12.86 56.04 -74.58
CA ARG A 276 -13.79 55.65 -75.65
C ARG A 276 -15.04 56.53 -75.72
N ALA A 277 -15.52 57.06 -74.60
CA ALA A 277 -16.64 58.00 -74.59
C ALA A 277 -16.24 59.39 -75.12
N LEU A 278 -15.02 59.85 -74.81
CA LEU A 278 -14.45 61.11 -75.30
C LEU A 278 -14.10 61.03 -76.79
N ASP A 279 -13.54 59.92 -77.27
CA ASP A 279 -13.32 59.67 -78.71
C ASP A 279 -14.65 59.55 -79.48
N LEU A 280 -15.67 58.88 -78.91
CA LEU A 280 -17.00 58.83 -79.52
C LEU A 280 -17.62 60.24 -79.60
N PHE A 281 -17.51 61.04 -78.54
CA PHE A 281 -17.95 62.43 -78.52
C PHE A 281 -17.20 63.28 -79.56
N ARG A 282 -15.89 63.10 -79.68
CA ARG A 282 -15.04 63.75 -80.70
C ARG A 282 -15.49 63.39 -82.12
N VAL A 283 -15.73 62.10 -82.41
CA VAL A 283 -16.22 61.64 -83.72
C VAL A 283 -17.65 62.12 -84.02
N MET A 284 -18.48 62.34 -82.99
CA MET A 284 -19.79 62.98 -83.15
C MET A 284 -19.68 64.48 -83.46
N ALA A 285 -18.76 65.20 -82.81
CA ALA A 285 -18.49 66.61 -83.06
C ALA A 285 -17.85 66.86 -84.44
N GLU A 286 -16.84 66.08 -84.82
CA GLU A 286 -16.17 66.16 -86.14
C GLU A 286 -17.09 65.81 -87.32
N LYS A 287 -18.27 65.23 -87.06
CA LYS A 287 -19.32 64.93 -88.07
C LYS A 287 -20.53 65.87 -88.00
N ASP A 288 -20.45 66.96 -87.23
CA ASP A 288 -21.50 67.98 -87.08
C ASP A 288 -22.86 67.41 -86.61
N LEU A 289 -22.82 66.30 -85.85
CA LEU A 289 -24.01 65.61 -85.34
C LEU A 289 -24.47 66.12 -83.96
N VAL A 290 -23.76 67.09 -83.37
CA VAL A 290 -24.04 67.62 -82.04
C VAL A 290 -24.66 69.01 -82.16
N ARG A 291 -25.98 69.12 -81.92
CA ARG A 291 -26.67 70.41 -81.92
C ARG A 291 -26.54 71.10 -80.56
N ALA A 292 -26.60 72.43 -80.56
CA ALA A 292 -26.33 73.24 -79.36
C ALA A 292 -27.19 72.91 -78.13
N GLY A 293 -28.39 72.34 -78.31
CA GLY A 293 -29.27 71.92 -77.21
C GLY A 293 -28.96 70.55 -76.60
N ASP A 294 -28.17 69.70 -77.27
CA ASP A 294 -27.83 68.35 -76.77
C ASP A 294 -26.62 68.39 -75.81
N LEU A 295 -25.77 69.42 -75.94
CA LEU A 295 -24.58 69.63 -75.12
C LEU A 295 -24.88 69.78 -73.63
N ASP A 296 -25.99 70.41 -73.25
CA ASP A 296 -26.34 70.61 -71.84
C ASP A 296 -26.78 69.28 -71.19
N ARG A 297 -27.58 68.46 -71.89
CA ARG A 297 -27.98 67.12 -71.42
C ARG A 297 -26.81 66.15 -71.31
N MET A 298 -25.86 66.18 -72.24
CA MET A 298 -24.65 65.36 -72.12
C MET A 298 -23.72 65.85 -70.99
N ARG A 299 -23.71 67.16 -70.69
CA ARG A 299 -22.97 67.69 -69.54
C ARG A 299 -23.50 67.13 -68.21
N GLU A 300 -24.83 67.10 -68.04
CA GLU A 300 -25.48 66.50 -66.87
C GLU A 300 -25.20 64.99 -66.73
N GLN A 301 -25.15 64.25 -67.84
CA GLN A 301 -24.78 62.83 -67.81
C GLN A 301 -23.31 62.62 -67.45
N LEU A 302 -22.40 63.45 -67.97
CA LEU A 302 -20.97 63.35 -67.67
C LEU A 302 -20.67 63.70 -66.20
N THR A 303 -21.21 64.80 -65.67
CA THR A 303 -21.05 65.13 -64.24
C THR A 303 -21.68 64.06 -63.34
N GLY A 304 -22.89 63.57 -63.68
CA GLY A 304 -23.54 62.47 -62.97
C GLY A 304 -22.79 61.13 -63.03
N THR A 305 -21.84 60.95 -63.95
CA THR A 305 -20.88 59.83 -63.93
C THR A 305 -19.59 60.13 -63.17
N MET A 306 -19.14 61.38 -63.09
CA MET A 306 -17.97 61.77 -62.26
C MET A 306 -18.24 61.63 -60.76
N ASP A 307 -19.44 61.98 -60.30
CA ASP A 307 -19.84 61.78 -58.89
C ASP A 307 -19.77 60.29 -58.50
N ARG A 308 -20.23 59.39 -59.39
CA ARG A 308 -20.13 57.93 -59.16
C ARG A 308 -18.72 57.38 -59.30
N ALA A 309 -17.91 57.92 -60.21
CA ALA A 309 -16.53 57.46 -60.42
C ALA A 309 -15.59 57.84 -59.26
N THR A 310 -15.89 58.93 -58.55
CA THR A 310 -15.12 59.40 -57.38
C THR A 310 -15.65 58.86 -56.04
N GLY A 311 -16.62 57.95 -56.05
CA GLY A 311 -17.21 57.36 -54.83
C GLY A 311 -18.22 58.25 -54.10
N GLY A 312 -18.64 59.36 -54.72
CA GLY A 312 -19.60 60.33 -54.19
C GLY A 312 -21.06 59.85 -54.29
N ASP A 313 -21.40 58.75 -53.60
CA ASP A 313 -22.79 58.24 -53.56
C ASP A 313 -23.66 59.07 -52.59
N GLY A 314 -23.83 60.35 -52.95
CA GLY A 314 -24.48 61.39 -52.16
C GLY A 314 -26.00 61.27 -52.10
N ARG A 315 -26.53 60.20 -51.47
CA ARG A 315 -27.90 60.17 -50.90
C ARG A 315 -28.19 58.97 -49.98
N THR A 316 -27.47 58.84 -48.87
CA THR A 316 -28.02 58.15 -47.69
C THR A 316 -29.14 59.00 -47.09
N ALA A 317 -30.36 58.46 -47.11
CA ALA A 317 -31.52 59.11 -46.48
C ALA A 317 -31.38 59.12 -44.96
N SER A 318 -32.10 60.03 -44.30
CA SER A 318 -32.22 60.02 -42.83
C SER A 318 -32.82 58.70 -42.36
N ALA A 319 -31.99 57.85 -41.76
CA ALA A 319 -32.39 56.63 -41.09
C ALA A 319 -32.09 56.79 -39.60
N ALA A 320 -33.13 57.05 -38.80
CA ALA A 320 -33.01 57.13 -37.36
C ALA A 320 -32.77 55.72 -36.78
N THR A 321 -31.55 55.45 -36.31
CA THR A 321 -31.27 54.24 -35.53
C THR A 321 -31.92 54.39 -34.14
N PRO A 322 -32.77 53.45 -33.69
CA PRO A 322 -33.39 53.55 -32.38
C PRO A 322 -32.35 53.42 -31.26
N GLN A 323 -32.50 54.23 -30.21
CA GLN A 323 -31.68 54.09 -29.00
C GLN A 323 -32.06 52.81 -28.24
N LEU A 324 -31.22 51.79 -28.31
CA LEU A 324 -31.20 50.71 -27.32
C LEU A 324 -30.29 51.10 -26.17
N SER A 325 -30.87 51.37 -25.00
CA SER A 325 -30.12 51.68 -23.79
C SER A 325 -29.54 50.41 -23.17
N GLY A 326 -28.22 50.38 -22.94
CA GLY A 326 -27.60 49.41 -22.03
C GLY A 326 -26.66 48.38 -22.65
N ALA A 327 -25.50 48.81 -23.15
CA ALA A 327 -24.30 47.99 -23.24
C ALA A 327 -23.09 48.83 -22.80
N ARG A 328 -22.18 48.27 -21.99
CA ARG A 328 -20.94 48.94 -21.58
C ARG A 328 -19.77 48.50 -22.50
N PRO A 329 -18.82 49.39 -22.84
CA PRO A 329 -17.63 49.01 -23.60
C PRO A 329 -16.67 48.12 -22.80
N TRP A 330 -15.78 47.44 -23.53
CA TRP A 330 -14.58 46.79 -23.02
C TRP A 330 -13.37 47.61 -23.51
N ASP A 331 -12.56 48.14 -22.59
CA ASP A 331 -11.38 48.92 -22.92
C ASP A 331 -10.16 48.02 -23.25
N ALA A 332 -9.38 48.42 -24.25
CA ALA A 332 -8.08 47.83 -24.56
C ALA A 332 -6.95 48.75 -24.06
N PRO A 333 -5.88 48.22 -23.43
CA PRO A 333 -4.88 49.03 -22.75
C PRO A 333 -3.86 49.69 -23.71
N GLY A 334 -3.50 50.94 -23.42
CA GLY A 334 -2.50 51.72 -24.15
C GLY A 334 -1.30 52.13 -23.28
N THR A 335 -0.11 51.79 -23.76
CA THR A 335 1.26 52.23 -23.37
C THR A 335 1.43 53.43 -22.42
N SER A 336 2.26 53.25 -21.39
CA SER A 336 3.15 54.30 -20.86
C SER A 336 4.44 53.69 -20.28
N ALA A 337 5.58 54.39 -20.43
CA ALA A 337 6.90 53.99 -19.95
C ALA A 337 7.84 55.21 -19.91
N PRO A 338 9.00 55.14 -19.22
CA PRO A 338 9.28 54.49 -17.95
C PRO A 338 9.92 55.46 -16.93
N HIS A 339 9.94 55.15 -15.63
CA HIS A 339 10.95 55.74 -14.73
C HIS A 339 11.34 54.83 -13.55
N VAL A 340 12.57 55.00 -13.09
CA VAL A 340 13.39 54.08 -12.28
C VAL A 340 13.15 54.20 -10.76
N PRO A 341 13.19 53.07 -10.02
CA PRO A 341 13.85 53.01 -8.72
C PRO A 341 15.10 52.10 -8.72
N ALA A 342 15.94 52.25 -7.70
CA ALA A 342 17.34 51.78 -7.63
C ALA A 342 17.50 50.27 -7.29
N PRO A 343 18.73 49.70 -7.28
CA PRO A 343 18.96 48.30 -7.61
C PRO A 343 18.69 47.29 -6.47
N TYR A 344 18.30 46.08 -6.88
CA TYR A 344 18.42 44.87 -6.05
C TYR A 344 19.89 44.43 -5.95
N SER A 345 20.27 43.89 -4.79
CA SER A 345 21.47 43.06 -4.66
C SER A 345 21.15 41.61 -5.04
N GLU A 346 22.07 40.95 -5.72
CA GLU A 346 21.96 39.52 -6.05
C GLU A 346 22.33 38.65 -4.84
N GLU A 347 21.45 37.73 -4.43
CA GLU A 347 21.82 36.58 -3.60
C GLU A 347 21.85 35.30 -4.48
N PRO A 348 22.77 34.35 -4.26
CA PRO A 348 23.09 33.35 -5.28
C PRO A 348 22.16 32.13 -5.27
N VAL A 349 21.81 31.64 -6.46
CA VAL A 349 21.08 30.38 -6.65
C VAL A 349 21.98 29.19 -6.26
N PRO A 350 21.54 28.27 -5.36
CA PRO A 350 22.29 27.07 -5.05
C PRO A 350 22.19 26.03 -6.19
N GLY A 351 23.28 25.87 -6.95
CA GLY A 351 23.41 24.84 -7.99
C GLY A 351 23.60 23.41 -7.43
N PRO A 352 23.40 22.37 -8.26
CA PRO A 352 23.49 20.97 -7.83
C PRO A 352 24.93 20.56 -7.51
N GLN A 353 25.17 20.06 -6.28
CA GLN A 353 26.49 19.62 -5.84
C GLN A 353 26.74 18.14 -6.13
N GLN A 354 27.84 17.84 -6.82
CA GLN A 354 28.41 16.48 -6.88
C GLN A 354 29.26 16.19 -5.62
N PRO A 355 29.36 14.91 -5.19
CA PRO A 355 29.95 14.56 -3.91
C PRO A 355 31.48 14.69 -3.88
N THR A 356 32.01 15.54 -3.00
CA THR A 356 33.44 15.62 -2.70
C THR A 356 33.81 14.69 -1.53
N ALA A 357 34.74 13.76 -1.78
CA ALA A 357 35.20 12.82 -0.76
C ALA A 357 36.10 13.52 0.28
N THR A 358 35.71 13.47 1.55
CA THR A 358 36.53 13.91 2.69
C THR A 358 37.05 12.70 3.47
N LYS A 359 38.30 12.76 3.94
CA LYS A 359 38.98 11.65 4.63
C LYS A 359 38.28 11.25 5.93
N ALA A 360 38.21 9.95 6.19
CA ALA A 360 37.79 9.41 7.48
C ALA A 360 38.87 9.64 8.56
N GLY A 361 38.43 10.08 9.74
CA GLY A 361 39.13 9.96 11.03
C GLY A 361 38.30 9.08 11.97
N PRO A 362 38.91 8.39 12.95
CA PRO A 362 38.24 7.28 13.63
C PRO A 362 37.32 7.73 14.79
N GLY A 363 36.03 7.39 14.67
CA GLY A 363 35.32 6.71 15.76
C GLY A 363 34.82 7.53 16.95
N GLU A 364 34.05 8.60 16.73
CA GLU A 364 33.02 9.00 17.70
C GLU A 364 31.63 8.61 17.20
N THR A 365 30.92 7.80 18.00
CA THR A 365 29.60 7.27 17.64
C THR A 365 28.54 8.33 17.93
N ALA A 366 28.12 9.07 16.91
CA ALA A 366 27.01 10.02 17.02
C ALA A 366 25.75 9.27 17.48
N ALA A 367 25.39 9.44 18.76
CA ALA A 367 24.26 8.77 19.36
C ALA A 367 22.95 9.27 18.71
N SER A 368 22.26 8.38 17.99
CA SER A 368 20.95 8.67 17.43
C SER A 368 20.00 9.13 18.55
N THR A 369 19.56 10.38 18.48
CA THR A 369 18.71 11.02 19.49
C THR A 369 17.26 10.55 19.29
N ARG A 370 17.05 9.28 19.62
CA ARG A 370 15.76 8.57 19.51
C ARG A 370 14.65 9.40 20.17
N PHE A 371 13.53 9.54 19.47
CA PHE A 371 12.39 10.31 20.00
C PHE A 371 11.94 9.78 21.37
N PRO A 372 11.83 10.63 22.41
CA PRO A 372 11.63 10.19 23.80
C PRO A 372 10.17 9.83 24.15
N GLY A 373 9.25 9.94 23.21
CA GLY A 373 7.82 9.68 23.42
C GLY A 373 7.30 8.44 22.70
N THR A 374 6.17 7.92 23.18
CA THR A 374 5.45 6.79 22.54
C THR A 374 4.20 7.30 21.82
N ALA A 375 3.97 6.83 20.58
CA ALA A 375 2.71 7.01 19.86
C ALA A 375 1.71 5.86 20.16
N LEU A 376 0.44 6.20 20.33
CA LEU A 376 -0.64 5.22 20.54
C LEU A 376 -1.50 5.13 19.28
N ILE A 377 -1.50 3.97 18.63
CA ILE A 377 -2.20 3.71 17.37
C ILE A 377 -3.33 2.72 17.62
N TYR A 378 -4.54 3.09 17.18
CA TYR A 378 -5.74 2.24 17.29
C TYR A 378 -6.29 2.00 15.89
N LEU A 379 -6.57 0.74 15.56
CA LEU A 379 -7.34 0.37 14.38
C LEU A 379 -8.73 -0.05 14.84
N VAL A 380 -9.78 0.61 14.34
CA VAL A 380 -11.17 0.14 14.48
C VAL A 380 -11.60 -0.39 13.13
N LEU A 381 -11.88 -1.68 13.06
CA LEU A 381 -12.10 -2.42 11.82
C LEU A 381 -13.51 -2.99 11.83
N ASP A 382 -14.28 -2.69 10.79
CA ASP A 382 -15.67 -3.10 10.65
C ASP A 382 -15.79 -4.61 10.37
N GLU A 383 -16.31 -5.33 11.36
CA GLU A 383 -16.57 -6.77 11.36
C GLU A 383 -17.97 -7.13 10.82
N SER A 384 -18.81 -6.14 10.51
CA SER A 384 -20.11 -6.33 9.82
C SER A 384 -19.96 -6.47 8.30
N LEU A 385 -18.77 -6.15 7.78
CA LEU A 385 -18.39 -6.28 6.38
C LEU A 385 -18.51 -7.71 5.84
N GLY A 386 -18.73 -7.81 4.51
CA GLY A 386 -18.73 -9.09 3.81
C GLY A 386 -17.40 -9.83 3.94
N ARG A 387 -17.45 -11.17 3.95
CA ARG A 387 -16.27 -12.02 4.18
C ARG A 387 -15.10 -11.70 3.24
N GLU A 388 -15.36 -11.38 1.98
CA GLU A 388 -14.35 -10.97 0.99
C GLU A 388 -13.52 -9.75 1.43
N TYR A 389 -14.16 -8.76 2.04
CA TYR A 389 -13.51 -7.60 2.63
C TYR A 389 -12.66 -8.03 3.85
N LEU A 390 -13.25 -8.80 4.76
CA LEU A 390 -12.57 -9.25 5.98
C LEU A 390 -11.37 -10.15 5.70
N ASP A 391 -11.44 -11.01 4.68
CA ASP A 391 -10.32 -11.86 4.27
C ASP A 391 -9.17 -11.04 3.65
N GLU A 392 -9.42 -9.89 3.01
CA GLU A 392 -8.35 -8.93 2.60
C GLU A 392 -7.83 -8.10 3.80
N LEU A 393 -8.71 -7.59 4.66
CA LEU A 393 -8.31 -6.83 5.86
C LEU A 393 -7.46 -7.67 6.82
N GLN A 394 -7.83 -8.94 7.03
CA GLN A 394 -7.08 -9.88 7.86
C GLN A 394 -5.66 -10.11 7.30
N ARG A 395 -5.50 -10.19 5.98
CA ARG A 395 -4.18 -10.30 5.33
C ARG A 395 -3.35 -9.03 5.50
N GLY A 396 -3.95 -7.85 5.33
CA GLY A 396 -3.29 -6.57 5.59
C GLY A 396 -2.85 -6.39 7.05
N LEU A 397 -3.73 -6.79 7.98
CA LEU A 397 -3.49 -6.74 9.42
C LEU A 397 -2.37 -7.71 9.84
N GLN A 398 -2.33 -8.92 9.27
CA GLN A 398 -1.21 -9.86 9.43
C GLN A 398 0.09 -9.30 8.86
N ASN A 399 0.05 -8.61 7.70
CA ASN A 399 1.22 -7.97 7.12
C ASN A 399 1.75 -6.85 8.04
N LEU A 400 0.90 -5.92 8.50
CA LEU A 400 1.27 -4.87 9.45
C LEU A 400 1.87 -5.46 10.75
N HIS A 401 1.26 -6.52 11.30
CA HIS A 401 1.80 -7.20 12.48
C HIS A 401 3.18 -7.81 12.22
N ALA A 402 3.38 -8.44 11.05
CA ALA A 402 4.66 -9.02 10.66
C ALA A 402 5.74 -7.94 10.44
N THR A 403 5.41 -6.83 9.77
CA THR A 403 6.34 -5.71 9.56
C THR A 403 6.76 -5.07 10.88
N LEU A 404 5.81 -4.77 11.78
CA LEU A 404 6.15 -4.23 13.12
C LEU A 404 6.96 -5.23 13.96
N SER A 405 6.66 -6.53 13.87
CA SER A 405 7.45 -7.58 14.55
C SER A 405 8.87 -7.73 13.98
N GLY A 406 9.06 -7.38 12.70
CA GLY A 406 10.34 -7.39 12.00
C GLY A 406 11.15 -6.09 12.13
N GLU A 407 10.54 -4.99 12.61
CA GLU A 407 11.18 -3.69 12.83
C GLU A 407 11.14 -3.28 14.32
N PRO A 408 11.99 -3.87 15.19
CA PRO A 408 12.03 -3.55 16.61
C PRO A 408 12.18 -2.07 16.92
N ASP A 409 12.92 -1.33 16.08
CA ASP A 409 13.13 0.09 16.31
C ASP A 409 11.85 0.94 16.15
N VAL A 410 10.99 0.54 15.22
CA VAL A 410 9.65 1.12 15.00
C VAL A 410 8.71 0.71 16.14
N SER A 411 8.71 -0.56 16.52
CA SER A 411 7.89 -1.08 17.63
C SER A 411 8.29 -0.54 19.02
N ALA A 412 9.50 0.01 19.17
CA ALA A 412 9.91 0.67 20.42
C ALA A 412 9.15 1.99 20.67
N VAL A 413 8.88 2.76 19.60
CA VAL A 413 8.34 4.14 19.64
C VAL A 413 6.82 4.24 19.44
N LEU A 414 6.14 3.13 19.12
CA LEU A 414 4.68 3.07 19.01
C LEU A 414 4.08 1.84 19.70
N ARG A 415 2.78 1.92 20.00
CA ARG A 415 1.96 0.77 20.42
C ARG A 415 0.73 0.67 19.53
N LEU A 416 0.33 -0.57 19.23
CA LEU A 416 -0.83 -0.89 18.39
C LEU A 416 -1.94 -1.52 19.24
N CYS A 417 -3.16 -1.03 19.08
CA CYS A 417 -4.40 -1.62 19.57
C CYS A 417 -5.32 -1.89 18.37
N VAL A 418 -6.08 -2.97 18.40
CA VAL A 418 -6.98 -3.36 17.31
C VAL A 418 -8.34 -3.75 17.89
N LEU A 419 -9.39 -3.11 17.39
CA LEU A 419 -10.79 -3.29 17.79
C LEU A 419 -11.62 -3.78 16.60
N GLY A 420 -12.37 -4.85 16.79
CA GLY A 420 -13.39 -5.33 15.87
C GLY A 420 -14.75 -4.70 16.19
N MET A 421 -15.35 -3.99 15.23
CA MET A 421 -16.60 -3.25 15.38
C MET A 421 -17.73 -3.93 14.61
N ALA A 422 -18.78 -4.34 15.30
CA ALA A 422 -20.06 -4.74 14.70
C ALA A 422 -21.20 -4.21 15.59
N ASP A 423 -22.16 -5.06 15.98
CA ASP A 423 -23.13 -4.73 17.02
C ASP A 423 -22.46 -4.33 18.35
N THR A 424 -21.35 -4.97 18.73
CA THR A 424 -20.47 -4.55 19.84
C THR A 424 -19.04 -4.36 19.35
N THR A 425 -18.21 -3.73 20.20
CA THR A 425 -16.80 -3.49 19.90
C THR A 425 -15.93 -4.40 20.78
N GLU A 426 -15.19 -5.31 20.15
CA GLU A 426 -14.36 -6.32 20.81
C GLU A 426 -12.87 -6.02 20.59
N VAL A 427 -12.04 -6.26 21.60
CA VAL A 427 -10.58 -6.06 21.49
C VAL A 427 -9.95 -7.28 20.81
N ARG A 428 -9.34 -7.10 19.64
CA ARG A 428 -8.59 -8.14 18.90
C ARG A 428 -7.09 -8.12 19.23
N LEU A 429 -6.55 -6.95 19.58
CA LEU A 429 -5.21 -6.79 20.16
C LEU A 429 -5.27 -5.65 21.20
N PRO A 430 -5.05 -5.91 22.50
CA PRO A 430 -4.86 -4.87 23.50
C PRO A 430 -3.62 -4.02 23.18
N LEU A 431 -3.57 -2.76 23.65
CA LEU A 431 -2.52 -1.82 23.29
C LEU A 431 -1.11 -2.32 23.67
N ALA A 432 -0.36 -2.79 22.68
CA ALA A 432 0.92 -3.47 22.88
C ALA A 432 2.02 -2.93 21.96
N ARG A 433 3.29 -3.10 22.37
CA ARG A 433 4.40 -3.15 21.41
C ARG A 433 4.29 -4.47 20.64
N VAL A 434 4.43 -4.42 19.33
CA VAL A 434 4.26 -5.59 18.44
C VAL A 434 5.63 -6.20 18.18
N GLY A 435 5.86 -7.42 18.66
CA GLY A 435 7.13 -8.13 18.50
C GLY A 435 6.92 -9.62 18.25
N PRO A 436 8.01 -10.41 18.10
CA PRO A 436 7.93 -11.83 17.75
C PRO A 436 7.16 -12.76 18.72
N GLY A 437 6.79 -12.26 19.91
CA GLY A 437 5.94 -12.96 20.89
C GLY A 437 4.53 -12.38 21.05
N THR A 438 4.18 -11.31 20.32
CA THR A 438 2.84 -10.72 20.35
C THR A 438 1.89 -11.57 19.52
N PRO A 439 0.68 -11.92 20.02
CA PRO A 439 -0.28 -12.68 19.23
C PRO A 439 -0.85 -11.82 18.10
N ALA A 440 -0.82 -12.35 16.88
CA ALA A 440 -1.40 -11.67 15.72
C ALA A 440 -2.93 -11.58 15.87
N PRO A 441 -3.55 -10.38 15.74
CA PRO A 441 -4.99 -10.23 15.84
C PRO A 441 -5.73 -10.96 14.72
N SER A 442 -6.93 -11.44 15.05
CA SER A 442 -7.88 -12.06 14.11
C SER A 442 -9.19 -11.30 14.09
N LEU A 443 -9.66 -10.97 12.89
CA LEU A 443 -11.00 -10.44 12.65
C LEU A 443 -12.00 -11.59 12.52
N VAL A 444 -13.25 -11.34 12.93
CA VAL A 444 -14.34 -12.33 12.86
C VAL A 444 -15.56 -11.68 12.22
N THR A 445 -16.17 -12.32 11.21
CA THR A 445 -17.42 -11.83 10.62
C THR A 445 -18.56 -11.87 11.64
N ARG A 446 -19.19 -10.71 11.86
CA ARG A 446 -20.24 -10.50 12.86
C ARG A 446 -21.43 -9.77 12.22
N ARG A 447 -22.43 -9.41 13.03
CA ARG A 447 -23.66 -8.73 12.59
C ARG A 447 -23.87 -7.44 13.35
N GLY A 448 -24.68 -6.55 12.78
CA GLY A 448 -24.95 -5.22 13.30
C GLY A 448 -23.78 -4.26 13.15
N LEU A 449 -24.02 -2.96 13.32
CA LEU A 449 -22.99 -1.92 13.18
C LEU A 449 -23.32 -0.73 14.09
N SER A 450 -22.56 -0.55 15.17
CA SER A 450 -22.73 0.54 16.13
C SER A 450 -21.44 1.35 16.33
N TYR A 451 -21.38 2.49 15.66
CA TYR A 451 -20.32 3.49 15.85
C TYR A 451 -20.36 4.06 17.28
N GLY A 452 -21.56 4.28 17.82
CA GLY A 452 -21.78 4.82 19.16
C GLY A 452 -21.31 3.88 20.27
N ARG A 453 -21.26 2.57 20.04
CA ARG A 453 -20.56 1.63 20.94
C ARG A 453 -19.04 1.73 20.75
N ALA A 454 -18.54 1.77 19.51
CA ALA A 454 -17.11 1.90 19.23
C ALA A 454 -16.48 3.17 19.82
N PHE A 455 -17.12 4.34 19.71
CA PHE A 455 -16.59 5.58 20.27
C PHE A 455 -16.55 5.59 21.81
N ARG A 456 -17.51 4.94 22.49
CA ARG A 456 -17.48 4.79 23.95
C ARG A 456 -16.39 3.82 24.41
N THR A 457 -16.20 2.70 23.70
CA THR A 457 -15.08 1.78 23.95
C THR A 457 -13.74 2.47 23.72
N LEU A 458 -13.57 3.21 22.61
CA LEU A 458 -12.39 4.05 22.37
C LEU A 458 -12.18 5.08 23.49
N ARG A 459 -13.21 5.82 23.90
CA ARG A 459 -13.10 6.86 24.94
C ARG A 459 -12.60 6.29 26.26
N SER A 460 -13.04 5.08 26.63
CA SER A 460 -12.56 4.35 27.80
C SER A 460 -11.10 3.89 27.65
N LEU A 461 -10.79 3.18 26.56
CA LEU A 461 -9.45 2.61 26.33
C LEU A 461 -8.40 3.73 26.21
N VAL A 462 -8.62 4.70 25.32
CA VAL A 462 -7.67 5.80 25.05
C VAL A 462 -7.36 6.60 26.32
N GLY A 463 -8.32 6.79 27.23
CA GLY A 463 -8.09 7.46 28.52
C GLY A 463 -7.25 6.64 29.50
N GLN A 464 -7.49 5.32 29.58
CA GLN A 464 -6.75 4.39 30.43
C GLN A 464 -5.32 4.20 29.90
N ASP A 465 -5.19 3.87 28.62
CA ASP A 465 -3.93 3.65 27.92
C ASP A 465 -3.02 4.89 27.93
N ALA A 466 -3.56 6.08 27.63
CA ALA A 466 -2.79 7.32 27.69
C ALA A 466 -2.42 7.77 29.11
N THR A 467 -2.96 7.10 30.14
CA THR A 467 -2.53 7.22 31.53
C THR A 467 -1.40 6.23 31.82
N VAL A 468 -1.58 4.95 31.49
CA VAL A 468 -0.57 3.89 31.69
C VAL A 468 0.74 4.25 30.97
N VAL A 469 0.69 4.51 29.65
CA VAL A 469 1.92 4.78 28.87
C VAL A 469 2.63 6.07 29.32
N ARG A 470 1.92 7.01 29.96
CA ARG A 470 2.52 8.22 30.55
C ARG A 470 3.28 7.96 31.84
N THR A 471 2.96 6.89 32.56
CA THR A 471 3.79 6.42 33.69
C THR A 471 5.03 5.64 33.22
N GLU A 472 5.00 5.11 31.99
CA GLU A 472 6.07 4.29 31.40
C GLU A 472 6.97 5.05 30.39
N SER A 473 6.68 6.31 30.08
CA SER A 473 7.39 7.07 29.03
C SER A 473 7.30 8.58 29.27
N ALA A 474 8.41 9.29 29.03
CA ALA A 474 8.55 10.73 29.29
C ALA A 474 7.55 11.60 28.51
N GLN A 475 7.09 11.13 27.35
CA GLN A 475 6.06 11.79 26.54
C GLN A 475 5.11 10.76 25.92
N VAL A 476 3.82 11.10 25.87
CA VAL A 476 2.81 10.37 25.10
C VAL A 476 2.31 11.30 24.00
N LEU A 477 2.44 10.88 22.75
CA LEU A 477 1.92 11.65 21.62
C LEU A 477 0.39 11.55 21.55
N ARG A 478 -0.27 12.54 20.95
CA ARG A 478 -1.74 12.51 20.77
C ARG A 478 -2.12 11.23 20.00
N PRO A 479 -2.98 10.36 20.57
CA PRO A 479 -3.39 9.11 19.96
C PRO A 479 -3.90 9.28 18.52
N VAL A 480 -3.70 8.26 17.69
CA VAL A 480 -4.22 8.20 16.32
C VAL A 480 -5.15 7.01 16.22
N VAL A 481 -6.36 7.23 15.70
CA VAL A 481 -7.37 6.20 15.46
C VAL A 481 -7.63 6.14 13.96
N TYR A 482 -7.41 4.99 13.34
CA TYR A 482 -7.87 4.69 12.01
C TYR A 482 -9.21 3.96 12.14
N PHE A 483 -10.29 4.63 11.74
CA PHE A 483 -11.66 4.15 11.85
C PHE A 483 -12.16 3.72 10.46
N LEU A 484 -12.19 2.41 10.23
CA LEU A 484 -12.69 1.79 9.01
C LEU A 484 -14.17 1.44 9.18
N THR A 485 -14.98 1.77 8.17
CA THR A 485 -16.40 1.39 8.09
C THR A 485 -16.75 0.95 6.67
N GLY A 486 -17.60 -0.07 6.56
CA GLY A 486 -18.14 -0.59 5.31
C GLY A 486 -19.60 -0.20 5.02
N GLY A 487 -20.25 0.52 5.95
CA GLY A 487 -21.71 0.63 5.95
C GLY A 487 -22.30 1.83 6.67
N VAL A 488 -23.55 1.67 7.10
CA VAL A 488 -24.35 2.68 7.81
C VAL A 488 -24.71 2.12 9.18
N PRO A 489 -24.46 2.83 10.29
CA PRO A 489 -24.73 2.31 11.62
C PRO A 489 -26.24 2.23 11.89
N GLU A 490 -26.66 1.20 12.62
CA GLU A 490 -28.07 0.88 12.87
C GLU A 490 -28.77 1.95 13.71
N GLU A 491 -28.00 2.71 14.49
CA GLU A 491 -28.47 3.81 15.35
C GLU A 491 -28.61 5.17 14.62
N GLY A 492 -28.56 5.17 13.28
CA GLY A 492 -28.80 6.35 12.45
C GLY A 492 -27.74 7.45 12.66
N ASN A 493 -28.12 8.55 13.31
CA ASN A 493 -27.23 9.66 13.68
C ASN A 493 -26.90 9.72 15.19
N ALA A 494 -27.45 8.83 16.02
CA ALA A 494 -27.32 8.92 17.49
C ALA A 494 -25.87 8.77 17.99
N TRP A 495 -24.99 8.18 17.18
CA TRP A 495 -23.55 8.05 17.46
C TRP A 495 -22.79 9.38 17.46
N GLN A 496 -23.33 10.45 16.86
CA GLN A 496 -22.62 11.72 16.70
C GLN A 496 -22.23 12.34 18.04
N ALA A 497 -23.10 12.25 19.06
CA ALA A 497 -22.78 12.72 20.41
C ALA A 497 -21.60 11.94 21.04
N ALA A 498 -21.56 10.62 20.87
CA ALA A 498 -20.44 9.79 21.36
C ALA A 498 -19.13 10.06 20.59
N CYS A 499 -19.21 10.44 19.31
CA CYS A 499 -18.05 10.88 18.53
C CYS A 499 -17.53 12.25 19.01
N GLN A 500 -18.43 13.19 19.34
CA GLN A 500 -18.08 14.47 19.95
C GLN A 500 -17.44 14.28 21.33
N GLU A 501 -18.03 13.48 22.23
CA GLU A 501 -17.43 13.15 23.54
C GLU A 501 -16.03 12.51 23.47
N LEU A 502 -15.74 11.77 22.39
CA LEU A 502 -14.42 11.18 22.14
C LEU A 502 -13.41 12.23 21.66
N THR A 503 -13.83 13.16 20.81
CA THR A 503 -12.93 14.06 20.04
C THR A 503 -12.80 15.47 20.60
N ASP A 504 -13.76 15.94 21.39
CA ASP A 504 -13.69 17.22 22.10
C ASP A 504 -12.58 17.18 23.16
N ARG A 505 -11.62 18.10 23.03
CA ARG A 505 -10.44 18.19 23.91
C ARG A 505 -10.77 18.76 25.29
N SER A 506 -11.90 19.44 25.46
CA SER A 506 -12.39 19.93 26.75
C SER A 506 -13.01 18.81 27.59
N VAL A 507 -13.70 17.87 26.93
CA VAL A 507 -14.35 16.69 27.54
C VAL A 507 -13.40 15.49 27.63
N ASN A 508 -12.45 15.37 26.71
CA ASN A 508 -11.46 14.30 26.66
C ASN A 508 -10.04 14.87 26.42
N PRO A 509 -9.21 15.07 27.46
CA PRO A 509 -7.82 15.52 27.31
C PRO A 509 -6.98 14.60 26.40
N ALA A 510 -7.31 13.30 26.36
CA ALA A 510 -6.66 12.29 25.52
C ALA A 510 -7.25 12.17 24.11
N ALA A 511 -8.16 13.08 23.70
CA ALA A 511 -8.88 13.03 22.42
C ALA A 511 -7.97 12.66 21.22
N PRO A 512 -8.28 11.59 20.48
CA PRO A 512 -7.45 11.12 19.37
C PRO A 512 -7.53 12.07 18.16
N ARG A 513 -6.58 11.90 17.23
CA ARG A 513 -6.79 12.24 15.83
C ARG A 513 -7.54 11.07 15.19
N MET A 514 -8.77 11.31 14.74
CA MET A 514 -9.56 10.35 13.99
C MET A 514 -9.26 10.49 12.50
N VAL A 515 -8.86 9.39 11.87
CA VAL A 515 -8.80 9.16 10.43
C VAL A 515 -9.98 8.27 10.08
N ALA A 516 -10.83 8.67 9.14
CA ALA A 516 -12.05 7.94 8.79
C ALA A 516 -11.97 7.38 7.37
N LEU A 517 -12.25 6.09 7.22
CA LEU A 517 -12.01 5.30 6.01
C LEU A 517 -13.28 4.55 5.61
N GLY A 518 -13.93 5.00 4.54
CA GLY A 518 -15.18 4.42 4.03
C GLY A 518 -14.97 3.44 2.88
N LEU A 519 -15.45 2.20 3.05
CA LEU A 519 -15.59 1.16 2.04
C LEU A 519 -17.06 0.91 1.70
N GLY A 520 -17.33 0.30 0.54
CA GLY A 520 -18.62 -0.31 0.22
C GLY A 520 -19.81 0.65 0.32
N ARG A 521 -20.62 0.50 1.37
CA ARG A 521 -21.86 1.28 1.61
C ARG A 521 -21.66 2.43 2.61
N ALA A 522 -20.43 2.73 3.02
CA ALA A 522 -20.12 3.83 3.92
C ALA A 522 -20.52 5.19 3.34
N GLN A 523 -21.40 5.92 4.05
CA GLN A 523 -21.88 7.22 3.60
C GLN A 523 -20.80 8.32 3.79
N PRO A 524 -20.41 9.07 2.73
CA PRO A 524 -19.38 10.11 2.85
C PRO A 524 -19.65 11.18 3.93
N PRO A 525 -20.90 11.66 4.15
CA PRO A 525 -21.18 12.58 5.27
C PRO A 525 -20.89 11.98 6.65
N ALA A 526 -21.16 10.70 6.86
CA ALA A 526 -20.86 10.01 8.10
C ALA A 526 -19.34 9.84 8.28
N VAL A 527 -18.63 9.38 7.24
CA VAL A 527 -17.16 9.26 7.26
C VAL A 527 -16.50 10.62 7.55
N ARG A 528 -16.96 11.70 6.91
CA ARG A 528 -16.49 13.07 7.16
C ARG A 528 -16.72 13.51 8.61
N ALA A 529 -17.87 13.17 9.21
CA ALA A 529 -18.20 13.55 10.58
C ALA A 529 -17.51 12.69 11.66
N VAL A 530 -16.85 11.59 11.30
CA VAL A 530 -15.99 10.80 12.20
C VAL A 530 -14.55 11.32 12.23
N ALA A 531 -14.05 11.88 11.13
CA ALA A 531 -12.68 12.41 11.07
C ALA A 531 -12.53 13.70 11.88
N THR A 532 -11.38 13.88 12.55
CA THR A 532 -11.10 15.11 13.34
C THR A 532 -10.81 16.33 12.44
N PHE A 533 -10.38 16.08 11.20
CA PHE A 533 -10.13 17.09 10.18
C PHE A 533 -10.68 16.60 8.83
N PRO A 534 -11.27 17.46 7.97
CA PRO A 534 -11.86 17.03 6.70
C PRO A 534 -10.90 16.27 5.77
N GLU A 535 -9.63 16.65 5.78
CA GLU A 535 -8.53 16.02 5.02
C GLU A 535 -8.13 14.62 5.54
N PHE A 536 -8.66 14.17 6.68
CA PHE A 536 -8.46 12.81 7.22
C PHE A 536 -9.67 11.89 6.95
N ALA A 537 -10.64 12.33 6.14
CA ALA A 537 -11.81 11.54 5.76
C ALA A 537 -11.69 11.08 4.30
N PHE A 538 -11.58 9.76 4.08
CA PHE A 538 -11.41 9.17 2.76
C PHE A 538 -12.49 8.13 2.48
N VAL A 539 -13.00 8.09 1.24
CA VAL A 539 -13.95 7.07 0.77
C VAL A 539 -13.46 6.46 -0.53
N ALA A 540 -13.64 5.15 -0.69
CA ALA A 540 -13.39 4.46 -1.96
C ALA A 540 -14.24 5.07 -3.09
N ALA A 541 -13.78 4.95 -4.34
CA ALA A 541 -14.60 5.35 -5.49
C ALA A 541 -15.80 4.39 -5.64
N ALA A 542 -16.99 4.93 -5.93
CA ALA A 542 -18.25 4.16 -5.93
C ALA A 542 -18.34 3.06 -7.02
N HIS A 543 -17.37 2.99 -7.91
CA HIS A 543 -17.21 1.98 -8.97
C HIS A 543 -15.96 1.11 -8.78
N GLN A 544 -15.21 1.28 -7.69
CA GLN A 544 -14.01 0.49 -7.39
C GLN A 544 -14.42 -0.90 -6.90
N ASP A 545 -13.70 -1.93 -7.35
CA ASP A 545 -13.93 -3.30 -6.88
C ASP A 545 -13.73 -3.41 -5.35
N ALA A 546 -14.57 -4.25 -4.73
CA ALA A 546 -14.60 -4.47 -3.28
C ALA A 546 -13.27 -4.98 -2.72
N ALA A 547 -12.68 -6.00 -3.35
CA ALA A 547 -11.44 -6.59 -2.91
C ALA A 547 -10.24 -5.68 -3.21
N VAL A 548 -10.24 -4.98 -4.36
CA VAL A 548 -9.20 -3.98 -4.70
C VAL A 548 -9.21 -2.81 -3.71
N ALA A 549 -10.36 -2.17 -3.48
CA ALA A 549 -10.47 -1.04 -2.54
C ALA A 549 -10.00 -1.45 -1.13
N THR A 550 -10.37 -2.65 -0.69
CA THR A 550 -10.00 -3.18 0.63
C THR A 550 -8.51 -3.52 0.72
N ARG A 551 -7.92 -4.10 -0.33
CA ARG A 551 -6.49 -4.42 -0.40
C ARG A 551 -5.63 -3.16 -0.40
N THR A 552 -6.02 -2.15 -1.17
CA THR A 552 -5.32 -0.85 -1.16
C THR A 552 -5.43 -0.17 0.20
N LEU A 553 -6.60 -0.24 0.85
CA LEU A 553 -6.77 0.29 2.21
C LEU A 553 -5.91 -0.44 3.24
N ALA A 554 -5.80 -1.77 3.12
CA ALA A 554 -4.94 -2.61 3.94
C ALA A 554 -3.44 -2.30 3.76
N ALA A 555 -2.99 -2.07 2.52
CA ALA A 555 -1.64 -1.63 2.22
C ALA A 555 -1.37 -0.23 2.82
N PHE A 556 -2.27 0.73 2.60
CA PHE A 556 -2.22 2.07 3.18
C PHE A 556 -2.15 2.06 4.71
N LEU A 557 -2.95 1.22 5.40
CA LEU A 557 -2.88 1.10 6.86
C LEU A 557 -1.50 0.60 7.32
N CYS A 558 -0.90 -0.33 6.58
CA CYS A 558 0.45 -0.81 6.84
C CYS A 558 1.49 0.31 6.66
N GLU A 559 1.47 0.98 5.51
CA GLU A 559 2.43 2.04 5.16
C GLU A 559 2.29 3.30 6.02
N SER A 560 1.07 3.69 6.37
CA SER A 560 0.79 4.86 7.22
C SER A 560 1.30 4.64 8.65
N VAL A 561 1.02 3.47 9.25
CA VAL A 561 1.45 3.16 10.62
C VAL A 561 2.95 2.91 10.71
N VAL A 562 3.52 2.09 9.82
CA VAL A 562 4.96 1.80 9.80
C VAL A 562 5.75 3.05 9.39
N GLY A 563 5.29 3.80 8.38
CA GLY A 563 5.92 5.03 7.92
C GLY A 563 5.93 6.14 8.99
N TYR A 564 4.84 6.32 9.74
CA TYR A 564 4.83 7.24 10.88
C TYR A 564 5.79 6.76 11.99
N GLY A 565 5.80 5.46 12.28
CA GLY A 565 6.71 4.85 13.23
C GLY A 565 8.20 4.98 12.87
N ARG A 566 8.55 4.86 11.58
CA ARG A 566 9.92 5.11 11.08
C ARG A 566 10.33 6.57 11.22
N ARG A 567 9.44 7.53 10.92
CA ARG A 567 9.68 8.96 11.17
C ARG A 567 9.93 9.25 12.65
N LEU A 568 9.12 8.68 13.54
CA LEU A 568 9.30 8.75 15.00
C LEU A 568 10.64 8.16 15.45
N ALA A 569 11.03 6.99 14.94
CA ALA A 569 12.32 6.39 15.24
C ALA A 569 13.50 7.28 14.79
N GLY A 570 13.34 8.00 13.67
CA GLY A 570 14.27 9.02 13.17
C GLY A 570 14.20 10.39 13.85
N GLY A 571 13.35 10.57 14.88
CA GLY A 571 13.23 11.82 15.64
C GLY A 571 12.10 12.77 15.19
N GLU A 572 11.42 12.49 14.08
CA GLU A 572 10.38 13.37 13.53
C GLU A 572 8.96 13.01 14.05
N ALA A 573 8.36 13.91 14.83
CA ALA A 573 7.04 13.71 15.43
C ALA A 573 5.84 14.02 14.52
N THR A 574 6.07 14.41 13.25
CA THR A 574 5.02 14.90 12.35
C THR A 574 4.06 13.80 11.89
N PHE A 575 2.81 13.92 12.32
CA PHE A 575 1.71 13.10 11.78
C PHE A 575 1.13 13.78 10.53
N THR A 576 1.38 13.16 9.39
CA THR A 576 0.83 13.51 8.07
C THR A 576 0.18 12.27 7.47
N ILE A 577 -0.79 12.47 6.58
CA ILE A 577 -1.52 11.41 5.90
C ILE A 577 -1.80 11.81 4.46
N VAL A 578 -1.86 10.82 3.58
CA VAL A 578 -2.13 10.92 2.14
C VAL A 578 -3.34 10.03 1.86
N PRO A 579 -4.26 10.38 0.94
CA PRO A 579 -5.34 9.45 0.56
C PRO A 579 -4.77 8.11 0.06
N PRO A 580 -5.40 6.96 0.39
CA PRO A 580 -5.10 5.68 -0.27
C PRO A 580 -5.40 5.75 -1.79
N ASP A 581 -4.71 4.94 -2.61
CA ASP A 581 -4.94 4.96 -4.06
C ASP A 581 -6.39 4.58 -4.44
N GLY A 582 -6.99 5.37 -5.33
CA GLY A 582 -8.39 5.24 -5.73
C GLY A 582 -9.42 5.72 -4.68
N PHE A 583 -8.98 6.11 -3.49
CA PHE A 583 -9.83 6.79 -2.52
C PHE A 583 -9.84 8.30 -2.80
N ARG A 584 -11.00 8.92 -2.59
CA ARG A 584 -11.20 10.38 -2.68
C ARG A 584 -11.49 10.95 -1.29
N PRO A 585 -11.18 12.23 -1.04
CA PRO A 585 -11.68 12.93 0.15
C PRO A 585 -13.20 12.83 0.26
N ALA A 586 -13.70 12.70 1.49
CA ALA A 586 -15.13 12.71 1.81
C ALA A 586 -15.68 14.16 1.78
N ALA A 587 -15.58 14.80 0.61
CA ALA A 587 -16.06 16.15 0.38
C ALA A 587 -17.57 16.26 0.70
N GLY A 588 -17.94 17.35 1.37
CA GLY A 588 -19.35 17.75 1.46
C GLY A 588 -19.81 18.28 0.09
N GLY A 589 -21.06 18.02 -0.27
CA GLY A 589 -21.65 18.63 -1.46
C GLY A 589 -21.76 20.14 -1.28
N GLY A 590 -21.02 20.90 -2.08
CA GLY A 590 -21.45 22.24 -2.46
C GLY A 590 -22.59 22.13 -3.47
N HIS A 591 -23.58 23.00 -3.37
CA HIS A 591 -24.45 23.29 -4.50
C HIS A 591 -23.71 24.27 -5.41
N GLU A 592 -23.31 23.81 -6.59
CA GLU A 592 -23.59 24.41 -7.92
C GLU A 592 -23.14 23.45 -9.03
#